data_AF-A0A1V4Q9B4-F1
#
_entry.id   AF-A0A1V4Q9B4-F1
#
_cell.length_a   1.000
_cell.length_b   1.000
_cell.length_c   1.000
_cell.angle_alpha   90.00
_cell.angle_beta   90.00
_cell.angle_gamma   90.00
#
_symmetry.space_group_name_H-M   'P 1'
#
loop_
_entity.id
_entity.type
_entity.pdbx_description
1 polymer ?
#
loop_
_entity_poly.entity_id
_entity_poly.type
_entity_poly.pdbx_seq_one_letter_code
_entity_poly.pdbx_strand_id
1 'polypeptide(L)'
;SAELDAVSGELADHEEHLAQVVPAAEAAGQAWFTLSALAERVDATARVATERSRYLDEPVTASSGPDPEDLERQADEAAETEAEMTAAVESAAEFLEGAKDELAQRERAAAAAEQAHLAAVRAIADRREGLARLEGQVDNLRTKADSVDAETTRLTEAIAAAVERSQIAQTQQDEVAESLGELEASEKGLDEHHERCVSALNLSNERVATLQAEEREAEQRIASLTARIEALSVGLERGDGGAWLMENVADGLLGPMSELLTVDAGYETAIAGALGGAVDAIAAADPSSALRALELLKAGDGGRASMIVGGLTHTPSPRTDPLPDGAVWASSVVTCAPSVRAAIELILADTVLVDSTEAAVEVAGALGVRAVTGDGDRVSRATIEGGSSHRPSTLEVQSAIDTATTDLAATRRRVEELAAALQGALAEQQQRREAAEQALAALHESDSAVGGAYEHLARLGQEIRAAQAEADRLTRQRNFVETGRAETVAKLDELEQRLALAQGEGTEEPTGEVDSGERTLAAEAVAAARSAEMEARL
;
A
#
# COMPACT_ATOMS: atom_id res chain seq x y z
N SER A 1 -68.87 -46.17 -19.07
CA SER A 1 -69.56 -45.31 -20.03
C SER A 1 -70.67 -46.08 -20.74
N ALA A 2 -70.37 -47.17 -21.47
CA ALA A 2 -71.38 -47.92 -22.23
C ALA A 2 -72.48 -48.62 -21.38
N GLU A 3 -72.18 -49.10 -20.17
CA GLU A 3 -73.21 -49.71 -19.30
C GLU A 3 -74.20 -48.69 -18.74
N LEU A 4 -73.77 -47.43 -18.55
CA LEU A 4 -74.64 -46.38 -18.00
C LEU A 4 -75.58 -45.81 -19.07
N ASP A 5 -75.11 -45.76 -20.33
CA ASP A 5 -75.93 -45.41 -21.49
C ASP A 5 -76.96 -46.51 -21.82
N ALA A 6 -76.61 -47.79 -21.61
CA ALA A 6 -77.53 -48.91 -21.81
C ALA A 6 -78.68 -48.90 -20.78
N VAL A 7 -78.35 -48.69 -19.49
CA VAL A 7 -79.35 -48.58 -18.41
C VAL A 7 -80.20 -47.30 -18.57
N SER A 8 -79.61 -46.20 -19.05
CA SER A 8 -80.33 -44.97 -19.41
C SER A 8 -81.30 -45.19 -20.57
N GLY A 9 -80.92 -45.97 -21.58
CA GLY A 9 -81.80 -46.33 -22.70
C GLY A 9 -82.95 -47.23 -22.26
N GLU A 10 -82.68 -48.25 -21.45
CA GLU A 10 -83.73 -49.10 -20.87
C GLU A 10 -84.70 -48.32 -19.98
N LEU A 11 -84.20 -47.35 -19.19
CA LEU A 11 -85.06 -46.47 -18.40
C LEU A 11 -85.97 -45.60 -19.27
N ALA A 12 -85.43 -45.00 -20.34
CA ALA A 12 -86.22 -44.18 -21.28
C ALA A 12 -87.29 -45.01 -22.00
N ASP A 13 -86.95 -46.23 -22.45
CA ASP A 13 -87.92 -47.15 -23.06
C ASP A 13 -89.01 -47.57 -22.07
N HIS A 14 -88.65 -47.83 -20.80
CA HIS A 14 -89.62 -48.13 -19.75
C HIS A 14 -90.50 -46.93 -19.40
N GLU A 15 -89.95 -45.71 -19.35
CA GLU A 15 -90.71 -44.46 -19.13
C GLU A 15 -91.69 -44.18 -20.27
N GLU A 16 -91.27 -44.40 -21.54
CA GLU A 16 -92.15 -44.25 -22.70
C GLU A 16 -93.25 -45.33 -22.73
N HIS A 17 -92.92 -46.56 -22.34
CA HIS A 17 -93.92 -47.62 -22.23
C HIS A 17 -94.92 -47.36 -21.09
N LEU A 18 -94.47 -46.75 -19.98
CA LEU A 18 -95.34 -46.33 -18.88
C LEU A 18 -96.26 -45.17 -19.31
N ALA A 19 -95.73 -44.20 -20.07
CA ALA A 19 -96.48 -43.07 -20.60
C ALA A 19 -97.60 -43.51 -21.57
N GLN A 20 -97.48 -44.67 -22.22
CA GLN A 20 -98.53 -45.26 -23.07
C GLN A 20 -99.53 -46.14 -22.28
N VAL A 21 -99.06 -46.89 -21.29
CA VAL A 21 -99.90 -47.85 -20.54
C VAL A 21 -100.77 -47.16 -19.50
N VAL A 22 -100.27 -46.10 -18.84
CA VAL A 22 -101.02 -45.38 -17.79
C VAL A 22 -102.34 -44.79 -18.33
N PRO A 23 -102.38 -44.06 -19.47
CA PRO A 23 -103.65 -43.54 -20.00
C PRO A 23 -104.63 -44.64 -20.43
N ALA A 24 -104.13 -45.76 -20.96
CA ALA A 24 -104.95 -46.91 -21.34
C ALA A 24 -105.56 -47.63 -20.11
N ALA A 25 -104.79 -47.73 -19.01
CA ALA A 25 -105.25 -48.28 -17.75
C ALA A 25 -106.29 -47.36 -17.06
N GLU A 26 -106.11 -46.05 -17.10
CA GLU A 26 -107.09 -45.08 -16.59
C GLU A 26 -108.40 -45.13 -17.39
N ALA A 27 -108.33 -45.20 -18.73
CA ALA A 27 -109.50 -45.34 -19.59
C ALA A 27 -110.25 -46.67 -19.35
N ALA A 28 -109.52 -47.78 -19.16
CA ALA A 28 -110.10 -49.07 -18.80
C ALA A 28 -110.76 -49.03 -17.40
N GLY A 29 -110.16 -48.33 -16.44
CA GLY A 29 -110.73 -48.09 -15.11
C GLY A 29 -112.04 -47.30 -15.15
N GLN A 30 -112.09 -46.22 -15.93
CA GLN A 30 -113.33 -45.45 -16.15
C GLN A 30 -114.42 -46.29 -16.85
N ALA A 31 -114.06 -47.09 -17.86
CA ALA A 31 -114.98 -47.99 -18.54
C ALA A 31 -115.54 -49.07 -17.60
N TRP A 32 -114.70 -49.63 -16.73
CA TRP A 32 -115.13 -50.61 -15.73
C TRP A 32 -116.08 -50.00 -14.69
N PHE A 33 -115.81 -48.78 -14.19
CA PHE A 33 -116.71 -48.09 -13.26
C PHE A 33 -118.07 -47.77 -13.90
N THR A 34 -118.07 -47.27 -15.14
CA THR A 34 -119.31 -46.95 -15.87
C THR A 34 -120.13 -48.19 -16.22
N LEU A 35 -119.49 -49.29 -16.61
CA LEU A 35 -120.16 -50.59 -16.84
C LEU A 35 -120.67 -51.20 -15.53
N SER A 36 -119.92 -51.10 -14.43
CA SER A 36 -120.37 -51.58 -13.11
C SER A 36 -121.57 -50.79 -12.60
N ALA A 37 -121.60 -49.46 -12.77
CA ALA A 37 -122.75 -48.63 -12.44
C ALA A 37 -123.96 -48.88 -13.36
N LEU A 38 -123.75 -49.29 -14.61
CA LEU A 38 -124.83 -49.74 -15.50
C LEU A 38 -125.35 -51.12 -15.09
N ALA A 39 -124.46 -52.05 -14.73
CA ALA A 39 -124.82 -53.38 -14.24
C ALA A 39 -125.63 -53.29 -12.95
N GLU A 40 -125.22 -52.47 -11.97
CA GLU A 40 -126.01 -52.24 -10.74
C GLU A 40 -127.40 -51.67 -11.02
N ARG A 41 -127.53 -50.72 -11.97
CA ARG A 41 -128.85 -50.21 -12.37
C ARG A 41 -129.71 -51.28 -13.02
N VAL A 42 -129.16 -52.10 -13.91
CA VAL A 42 -129.91 -53.20 -14.54
C VAL A 42 -130.33 -54.24 -13.49
N ASP A 43 -129.45 -54.55 -12.55
CA ASP A 43 -129.70 -55.53 -11.49
C ASP A 43 -130.72 -55.01 -10.45
N ALA A 44 -130.69 -53.71 -10.12
CA ALA A 44 -131.72 -53.03 -9.35
C ALA A 44 -133.07 -53.03 -10.09
N THR A 45 -133.07 -52.79 -11.41
CA THR A 45 -134.29 -52.83 -12.23
C THR A 45 -134.85 -54.26 -12.33
N ALA A 46 -133.98 -55.28 -12.44
CA ALA A 46 -134.36 -56.69 -12.44
C ALA A 46 -134.90 -57.16 -11.09
N ARG A 47 -134.34 -56.66 -9.98
CA ARG A 47 -134.88 -56.87 -8.62
C ARG A 47 -136.29 -56.30 -8.50
N VAL A 48 -136.52 -55.05 -8.92
CA VAL A 48 -137.86 -54.41 -8.90
C VAL A 48 -138.87 -55.13 -9.81
N ALA A 49 -138.43 -55.63 -10.98
CA ALA A 49 -139.29 -56.40 -11.89
C ALA A 49 -139.64 -57.80 -11.32
N THR A 50 -138.70 -58.46 -10.65
CA THR A 50 -138.90 -59.76 -10.00
C THR A 50 -139.77 -59.64 -8.74
N GLU A 51 -139.63 -58.53 -8.00
CA GLU A 51 -140.47 -58.20 -6.85
C GLU A 51 -141.92 -57.93 -7.30
N ARG A 52 -142.14 -57.18 -8.39
CA ARG A 52 -143.49 -56.96 -8.96
C ARG A 52 -144.14 -58.22 -9.52
N SER A 53 -143.36 -59.17 -10.05
CA SER A 53 -143.86 -60.47 -10.52
C SER A 53 -144.33 -61.38 -9.37
N ARG A 54 -143.79 -61.21 -8.15
CA ARG A 54 -144.17 -61.99 -6.97
C ARG A 54 -145.45 -61.51 -6.28
N TYR A 55 -145.90 -60.28 -6.54
CA TYR A 55 -147.08 -59.68 -5.90
C TYR A 55 -148.40 -59.88 -6.66
N LEU A 56 -148.43 -60.69 -7.71
CA LEU A 56 -149.62 -60.83 -8.58
C LEU A 56 -150.46 -62.09 -8.37
N ASP A 57 -150.26 -62.89 -7.32
CA ASP A 57 -151.08 -64.10 -7.12
C ASP A 57 -151.42 -64.50 -5.68
N GLU A 58 -151.47 -63.58 -4.70
CA GLU A 58 -152.18 -63.88 -3.44
C GLU A 58 -152.78 -62.62 -2.74
N PRO A 59 -153.99 -62.70 -2.13
CA PRO A 59 -154.89 -61.57 -1.93
C PRO A 59 -154.76 -60.78 -0.61
N VAL A 60 -155.21 -59.53 -0.71
CA VAL A 60 -155.17 -58.41 0.25
C VAL A 60 -155.84 -58.67 1.60
N THR A 61 -155.12 -58.35 2.68
CA THR A 61 -155.68 -58.06 4.01
C THR A 61 -155.21 -56.67 4.46
N ALA A 62 -156.16 -55.84 4.88
CA ALA A 62 -155.92 -54.45 5.28
C ALA A 62 -155.20 -54.35 6.63
N SER A 63 -154.19 -53.49 6.70
CA SER A 63 -153.54 -53.02 7.93
C SER A 63 -153.40 -51.50 7.85
N SER A 64 -153.90 -50.79 8.86
CA SER A 64 -153.88 -49.33 8.96
C SER A 64 -152.46 -48.82 9.21
N GLY A 65 -151.93 -48.00 8.30
CA GLY A 65 -150.72 -47.22 8.53
C GLY A 65 -150.95 -46.06 9.51
N PRO A 66 -149.87 -45.44 10.06
CA PRO A 66 -149.95 -44.40 11.08
C PRO A 66 -150.61 -43.10 10.57
N ASP A 67 -151.12 -42.31 11.51
CA ASP A 67 -151.85 -41.06 11.32
C ASP A 67 -150.97 -39.96 10.67
N PRO A 68 -151.40 -39.27 9.61
CA PRO A 68 -150.63 -38.18 8.98
C PRO A 68 -150.20 -37.05 9.93
N GLU A 69 -150.91 -36.79 11.04
CA GLU A 69 -150.51 -35.78 12.03
C GLU A 69 -149.23 -36.19 12.82
N ASP A 70 -148.95 -37.48 12.97
CA ASP A 70 -147.76 -37.98 13.68
C ASP A 70 -146.46 -37.81 12.87
N LEU A 71 -146.55 -37.82 11.54
CA LEU A 71 -145.42 -37.60 10.65
C LEU A 71 -145.04 -36.11 10.55
N GLU A 72 -146.01 -35.19 10.61
CA GLU A 72 -145.76 -33.75 10.68
C GLU A 72 -145.06 -33.37 12.00
N ARG A 73 -145.50 -33.93 13.13
CA ARG A 73 -144.83 -33.72 14.43
C ARG A 73 -143.38 -34.21 14.44
N GLN A 74 -143.10 -35.37 13.85
CA GLN A 74 -141.73 -35.89 13.74
C GLN A 74 -140.85 -35.04 12.81
N ALA A 75 -141.44 -34.43 11.77
CA ALA A 75 -140.73 -33.51 10.90
C ALA A 75 -140.40 -32.18 11.63
N ASP A 76 -141.31 -31.66 12.44
CA ASP A 76 -141.09 -30.47 13.27
C ASP A 76 -140.03 -30.72 14.36
N GLU A 77 -140.10 -31.85 15.08
CA GLU A 77 -139.07 -32.24 16.07
C GLU A 77 -137.69 -32.44 15.42
N ALA A 78 -137.63 -33.00 14.20
CA ALA A 78 -136.40 -33.14 13.45
C ALA A 78 -135.85 -31.79 12.96
N ALA A 79 -136.71 -30.86 12.53
CA ALA A 79 -136.33 -29.51 12.12
C ALA A 79 -135.83 -28.66 13.32
N GLU A 80 -136.43 -28.82 14.50
CA GLU A 80 -135.97 -28.19 15.73
C GLU A 80 -134.60 -28.76 16.16
N THR A 81 -134.42 -30.07 16.09
CA THR A 81 -133.13 -30.73 16.34
C THR A 81 -132.05 -30.32 15.31
N GLU A 82 -132.41 -30.17 14.04
CA GLU A 82 -131.52 -29.68 12.98
C GLU A 82 -131.08 -28.24 13.24
N ALA A 83 -132.02 -27.37 13.65
CA ALA A 83 -131.71 -25.98 14.01
C ALA A 83 -130.79 -25.91 15.24
N GLU A 84 -131.02 -26.73 16.26
CA GLU A 84 -130.14 -26.81 17.44
C GLU A 84 -128.73 -27.32 17.09
N MET A 85 -128.61 -28.38 16.29
CA MET A 85 -127.31 -28.89 15.85
C MET A 85 -126.58 -27.90 14.92
N THR A 86 -127.31 -27.19 14.07
CA THR A 86 -126.74 -26.16 13.19
C THR A 86 -126.19 -24.99 14.00
N ALA A 87 -126.94 -24.50 15.00
CA ALA A 87 -126.47 -23.47 15.90
C ALA A 87 -125.25 -23.93 16.74
N ALA A 88 -125.22 -25.21 17.16
CA ALA A 88 -124.06 -25.78 17.85
C ALA A 88 -122.81 -25.88 16.95
N VAL A 89 -122.98 -26.25 15.67
CA VAL A 89 -121.89 -26.28 14.67
C VAL A 89 -121.39 -24.87 14.36
N GLU A 90 -122.28 -23.89 14.22
CA GLU A 90 -121.91 -22.47 14.02
C GLU A 90 -121.13 -21.94 15.22
N SER A 91 -121.60 -22.18 16.45
CA SER A 91 -120.90 -21.77 17.67
C SER A 91 -119.53 -22.46 17.84
N ALA A 92 -119.41 -23.74 17.50
CA ALA A 92 -118.14 -24.47 17.51
C ALA A 92 -117.18 -23.97 16.42
N ALA A 93 -117.71 -23.62 15.24
CA ALA A 93 -116.93 -23.05 14.15
C ALA A 93 -116.39 -21.65 14.50
N GLU A 94 -117.21 -20.79 15.11
CA GLU A 94 -116.77 -19.48 15.61
C GLU A 94 -115.70 -19.62 16.71
N PHE A 95 -115.86 -20.57 17.64
CA PHE A 95 -114.88 -20.84 18.69
C PHE A 95 -113.56 -21.36 18.11
N LEU A 96 -113.61 -22.27 17.14
CA LEU A 96 -112.44 -22.78 16.44
C LEU A 96 -111.72 -21.69 15.64
N GLU A 97 -112.46 -20.80 14.98
CA GLU A 97 -111.87 -19.68 14.24
C GLU A 97 -111.19 -18.70 15.18
N GLY A 98 -111.82 -18.35 16.32
CA GLY A 98 -111.20 -17.55 17.37
C GLY A 98 -109.94 -18.19 17.96
N ALA A 99 -109.94 -19.51 18.18
CA ALA A 99 -108.77 -20.24 18.67
C ALA A 99 -107.63 -20.30 17.63
N LYS A 100 -107.95 -20.42 16.34
CA LYS A 100 -106.97 -20.35 15.24
C LYS A 100 -106.35 -18.97 15.10
N ASP A 101 -107.15 -17.91 15.21
CA ASP A 101 -106.66 -16.53 15.16
C ASP A 101 -105.73 -16.21 16.34
N GLU A 102 -106.11 -16.61 17.55
CA GLU A 102 -105.26 -16.49 18.74
C GLU A 102 -103.96 -17.28 18.58
N LEU A 103 -104.02 -18.52 18.09
CA LEU A 103 -102.84 -19.34 17.79
C LEU A 103 -101.92 -18.64 16.76
N ALA A 104 -102.48 -18.14 15.66
CA ALA A 104 -101.72 -17.44 14.63
C ALA A 104 -101.09 -16.13 15.16
N GLN A 105 -101.73 -15.45 16.10
CA GLN A 105 -101.18 -14.27 16.76
C GLN A 105 -100.03 -14.64 17.70
N ARG A 106 -100.19 -15.67 18.54
CA ARG A 106 -99.12 -16.14 19.43
C ARG A 106 -97.92 -16.68 18.64
N GLU A 107 -98.15 -17.40 17.54
CA GLU A 107 -97.08 -17.90 16.66
C GLU A 107 -96.30 -16.76 16.00
N ARG A 108 -96.98 -15.69 15.55
CA ARG A 108 -96.33 -14.48 15.04
C ARG A 108 -95.49 -13.78 16.12
N ALA A 109 -96.01 -13.66 17.34
CA ALA A 109 -95.28 -13.07 18.46
C ALA A 109 -94.04 -13.89 18.85
N ALA A 110 -94.16 -15.23 18.91
CA ALA A 110 -93.04 -16.13 19.17
C ALA A 110 -91.98 -16.09 18.06
N ALA A 111 -92.38 -16.02 16.79
CA ALA A 111 -91.46 -15.85 15.68
C ALA A 111 -90.71 -14.51 15.74
N ALA A 112 -91.38 -13.42 16.12
CA ALA A 112 -90.75 -12.11 16.31
C ALA A 112 -89.75 -12.11 17.48
N ALA A 113 -90.11 -12.73 18.62
CA ALA A 113 -89.23 -12.88 19.77
C ALA A 113 -87.98 -13.72 19.43
N GLU A 114 -88.14 -14.82 18.67
CA GLU A 114 -87.02 -15.65 18.21
C GLU A 114 -86.10 -14.86 17.27
N GLN A 115 -86.66 -14.09 16.34
CA GLN A 115 -85.88 -13.24 15.42
C GLN A 115 -85.12 -12.15 16.18
N ALA A 116 -85.74 -11.49 17.16
CA ALA A 116 -85.09 -10.48 17.99
C ALA A 116 -83.93 -11.08 18.80
N HIS A 117 -84.12 -12.25 19.41
CA HIS A 117 -83.06 -12.97 20.12
C HIS A 117 -81.91 -13.35 19.19
N LEU A 118 -82.20 -13.94 18.01
CA LEU A 118 -81.16 -14.28 17.03
C LEU A 118 -80.39 -13.05 16.52
N ALA A 119 -81.08 -11.91 16.33
CA ALA A 119 -80.46 -10.66 15.96
C ALA A 119 -79.53 -10.13 17.07
N ALA A 120 -79.96 -10.20 18.34
CA ALA A 120 -79.14 -9.82 19.50
C ALA A 120 -77.91 -10.73 19.66
N VAL A 121 -78.07 -12.06 19.53
CA VAL A 121 -76.94 -13.00 19.56
C VAL A 121 -75.95 -12.73 18.43
N ARG A 122 -76.43 -12.46 17.21
CA ARG A 122 -75.56 -12.05 16.09
C ARG A 122 -74.84 -10.73 16.39
N ALA A 123 -75.53 -9.73 16.92
CA ALA A 123 -74.91 -8.46 17.28
C ALA A 123 -73.81 -8.61 18.35
N ILE A 124 -74.00 -9.48 19.35
CA ILE A 124 -72.96 -9.81 20.35
C ILE A 124 -71.78 -10.54 19.70
N ALA A 125 -72.06 -11.50 18.80
CA ALA A 125 -71.02 -12.24 18.08
C ALA A 125 -70.20 -11.31 17.17
N ASP A 126 -70.86 -10.46 16.38
CA ASP A 126 -70.23 -9.48 15.48
C ASP A 126 -69.39 -8.47 16.29
N ARG A 127 -69.88 -8.02 17.45
CA ARG A 127 -69.11 -7.16 18.37
C ARG A 127 -67.87 -7.87 18.92
N ARG A 128 -68.01 -9.12 19.39
CA ARG A 128 -66.87 -9.93 19.88
C ARG A 128 -65.84 -10.15 18.79
N GLU A 129 -66.26 -10.48 17.58
CA GLU A 129 -65.37 -10.63 16.43
C GLU A 129 -64.68 -9.30 16.09
N GLY A 130 -65.43 -8.19 16.10
CA GLY A 130 -64.89 -6.85 15.88
C GLY A 130 -63.84 -6.45 16.91
N LEU A 131 -64.10 -6.71 18.20
CA LEU A 131 -63.15 -6.47 19.29
C LEU A 131 -61.91 -7.35 19.16
N ALA A 132 -62.07 -8.66 18.95
CA ALA A 132 -60.95 -9.58 18.76
C ALA A 132 -60.09 -9.18 17.54
N ARG A 133 -60.71 -8.68 16.47
CA ARG A 133 -60.00 -8.16 15.29
C ARG A 133 -59.21 -6.89 15.62
N LEU A 134 -59.80 -5.96 16.38
CA LEU A 134 -59.11 -4.74 16.84
C LEU A 134 -57.95 -5.07 17.78
N GLU A 135 -58.15 -5.96 18.75
CA GLU A 135 -57.10 -6.47 19.65
C GLU A 135 -55.94 -7.10 18.86
N GLY A 136 -56.25 -7.98 17.91
CA GLY A 136 -55.24 -8.58 17.03
C GLY A 136 -54.51 -7.56 16.15
N GLN A 137 -55.17 -6.48 15.71
CA GLN A 137 -54.51 -5.39 14.98
C GLN A 137 -53.57 -4.57 15.89
N VAL A 138 -54.01 -4.26 17.11
CA VAL A 138 -53.20 -3.57 18.14
C VAL A 138 -51.96 -4.40 18.48
N ASP A 139 -52.11 -5.68 18.78
CA ASP A 139 -50.99 -6.57 19.15
C ASP A 139 -49.98 -6.73 18.01
N ASN A 140 -50.45 -6.82 16.76
CA ASN A 140 -49.57 -6.84 15.59
C ASN A 140 -48.79 -5.53 15.43
N LEU A 141 -49.42 -4.37 15.63
CA LEU A 141 -48.73 -3.09 15.55
C LEU A 141 -47.77 -2.86 16.73
N ARG A 142 -48.11 -3.31 17.94
CA ARG A 142 -47.18 -3.31 19.10
C ARG A 142 -45.93 -4.13 18.81
N THR A 143 -46.11 -5.38 18.38
CA THR A 143 -44.99 -6.25 18.01
C THR A 143 -44.14 -5.63 16.90
N LYS A 144 -44.77 -4.96 15.94
CA LYS A 144 -44.07 -4.24 14.87
C LYS A 144 -43.30 -3.03 15.41
N ALA A 145 -43.87 -2.25 16.32
CA ALA A 145 -43.20 -1.11 16.96
C ALA A 145 -41.98 -1.57 17.78
N ASP A 146 -42.13 -2.61 18.59
CA ASP A 146 -41.05 -3.20 19.39
C ASP A 146 -39.89 -3.70 18.50
N SER A 147 -40.22 -4.34 17.37
CA SER A 147 -39.22 -4.79 16.39
C SER A 147 -38.46 -3.63 15.75
N VAL A 148 -39.16 -2.54 15.42
CA VAL A 148 -38.56 -1.30 14.89
C VAL A 148 -37.68 -0.61 15.94
N ASP A 149 -38.06 -0.62 17.22
CA ASP A 149 -37.25 -0.11 18.33
C ASP A 149 -35.96 -0.92 18.54
N ALA A 150 -36.06 -2.25 18.48
CA ALA A 150 -34.90 -3.12 18.55
C ALA A 150 -33.94 -2.87 17.38
N GLU A 151 -34.45 -2.69 16.16
CA GLU A 151 -33.64 -2.36 14.99
C GLU A 151 -32.98 -0.98 15.09
N THR A 152 -33.72 0.02 15.57
CA THR A 152 -33.19 1.38 15.81
C THR A 152 -32.03 1.36 16.81
N THR A 153 -32.17 0.57 17.88
CA THR A 153 -31.11 0.38 18.89
C THR A 153 -29.86 -0.25 18.27
N ARG A 154 -30.03 -1.35 17.52
CA ARG A 154 -28.91 -2.01 16.82
C ARG A 154 -28.19 -1.09 15.84
N LEU A 155 -28.94 -0.32 15.05
CA LEU A 155 -28.36 0.64 14.10
C LEU A 155 -27.60 1.75 14.84
N THR A 156 -28.12 2.21 15.99
CA THR A 156 -27.47 3.23 16.81
C THR A 156 -26.13 2.74 17.36
N GLU A 157 -26.08 1.51 17.88
CA GLU A 157 -24.84 0.88 18.33
C GLU A 157 -23.82 0.71 17.18
N ALA A 158 -24.29 0.26 16.01
CA ALA A 158 -23.43 0.11 14.84
C ALA A 158 -22.87 1.45 14.31
N ILE A 159 -23.67 2.52 14.35
CA ILE A 159 -23.22 3.88 14.01
C ILE A 159 -22.14 4.33 15.00
N ALA A 160 -22.38 4.16 16.31
CA ALA A 160 -21.41 4.54 17.34
C ALA A 160 -20.07 3.81 17.14
N ALA A 161 -20.10 2.50 16.87
CA ALA A 161 -18.91 1.70 16.60
C ALA A 161 -18.18 2.12 15.30
N ALA A 162 -18.91 2.53 14.26
CA ALA A 162 -18.30 3.05 13.03
C ALA A 162 -17.64 4.42 13.26
N VAL A 163 -18.29 5.31 14.02
CA VAL A 163 -17.72 6.62 14.40
C VAL A 163 -16.49 6.46 15.27
N GLU A 164 -16.52 5.57 16.26
CA GLU A 164 -15.38 5.28 17.14
C GLU A 164 -14.18 4.75 16.32
N ARG A 165 -14.41 3.80 15.40
CA ARG A 165 -13.35 3.33 14.49
C ARG A 165 -12.74 4.47 13.67
N SER A 166 -13.55 5.39 13.15
CA SER A 166 -13.04 6.57 12.43
C SER A 166 -12.20 7.48 13.33
N GLN A 167 -12.60 7.68 14.59
CA GLN A 167 -11.88 8.54 15.53
C GLN A 167 -10.54 7.92 15.94
N ILE A 168 -10.52 6.61 16.23
CA ILE A 168 -9.28 5.88 16.53
C ILE A 168 -8.30 5.99 15.35
N ALA A 169 -8.77 5.73 14.13
CA ALA A 169 -7.94 5.85 12.93
C ALA A 169 -7.47 7.29 12.68
N GLN A 170 -8.27 8.31 13.03
CA GLN A 170 -7.85 9.72 12.96
C GLN A 170 -6.73 10.03 13.95
N THR A 171 -6.86 9.62 15.21
CA THR A 171 -5.79 9.81 16.21
C THR A 171 -4.48 9.15 15.77
N GLN A 172 -4.56 7.91 15.25
CA GLN A 172 -3.40 7.22 14.70
C GLN A 172 -2.82 7.95 13.48
N GLN A 173 -3.66 8.54 12.63
CA GLN A 173 -3.20 9.31 11.49
C GLN A 173 -2.43 10.56 11.93
N ASP A 174 -2.93 11.26 12.95
CA ASP A 174 -2.29 12.46 13.50
C ASP A 174 -0.93 12.11 14.13
N GLU A 175 -0.84 11.00 14.88
CA GLU A 175 0.42 10.49 15.45
C GLU A 175 1.46 10.16 14.37
N VAL A 176 1.04 9.47 13.29
CA VAL A 176 1.94 9.15 12.18
C VAL A 176 2.35 10.41 11.41
N ALA A 177 1.46 11.39 11.27
CA ALA A 177 1.77 12.65 10.60
C ALA A 177 2.80 13.49 11.39
N GLU A 178 2.73 13.49 12.72
CA GLU A 178 3.73 14.12 13.58
C GLU A 178 5.09 13.43 13.43
N SER A 179 5.12 12.10 13.54
CA SER A 179 6.32 11.29 13.33
C SER A 179 6.96 11.49 11.95
N LEU A 180 6.13 11.60 10.90
CA LEU A 180 6.59 11.91 9.54
C LEU A 180 7.27 13.28 9.48
N GLY A 181 6.70 14.30 10.12
CA GLY A 181 7.30 15.64 10.18
C GLY A 181 8.68 15.65 10.86
N GLU A 182 8.88 14.81 11.88
CA GLU A 182 10.18 14.63 12.53
C GLU A 182 11.19 13.91 11.61
N LEU A 183 10.76 12.87 10.90
CA LEU A 183 11.59 12.14 9.94
C LEU A 183 12.05 13.05 8.80
N GLU A 184 11.15 13.81 8.17
CA GLU A 184 11.47 14.75 7.09
C GLU A 184 12.40 15.89 7.57
N ALA A 185 12.28 16.32 8.83
CA ALA A 185 13.20 17.29 9.41
C ALA A 185 14.60 16.69 9.63
N SER A 186 14.68 15.43 10.04
CA SER A 186 15.94 14.70 10.22
C SER A 186 16.63 14.39 8.87
N GLU A 187 15.88 14.10 7.82
CA GLU A 187 16.37 13.78 6.48
C GLU A 187 17.28 14.87 5.92
N LYS A 188 16.90 16.15 6.09
CA LYS A 188 17.76 17.29 5.70
C LYS A 188 19.13 17.26 6.35
N GLY A 189 19.20 16.85 7.62
CA GLY A 189 20.46 16.72 8.33
C GLY A 189 21.32 15.55 7.81
N LEU A 190 20.67 14.49 7.34
CA LEU A 190 21.34 13.33 6.72
C LEU A 190 21.87 13.68 5.32
N ASP A 191 21.11 14.41 4.50
CA ASP A 191 21.55 14.93 3.21
C ASP A 191 22.81 15.79 3.36
N GLU A 192 22.76 16.80 4.23
CA GLU A 192 23.90 17.67 4.52
C GLU A 192 25.10 16.90 5.09
N HIS A 193 24.86 15.82 5.84
CA HIS A 193 25.92 14.95 6.32
C HIS A 193 26.56 14.14 5.18
N HIS A 194 25.74 13.55 4.30
CA HIS A 194 26.21 12.80 3.14
C HIS A 194 27.03 13.67 2.19
N GLU A 195 26.54 14.88 1.85
CA GLU A 195 27.26 15.84 1.01
C GLU A 195 28.64 16.21 1.59
N ARG A 196 28.71 16.41 2.91
CA ARG A 196 29.97 16.68 3.61
C ARG A 196 30.93 15.49 3.53
N CYS A 197 30.43 14.26 3.73
CA CYS A 197 31.25 13.05 3.62
C CYS A 197 31.77 12.82 2.20
N VAL A 198 30.93 13.01 1.17
CA VAL A 198 31.33 12.91 -0.24
C VAL A 198 32.36 13.98 -0.60
N SER A 199 32.16 15.22 -0.15
CA SER A 199 33.12 16.32 -0.37
C SER A 199 34.47 16.01 0.27
N ALA A 200 34.48 15.48 1.50
CA ALA A 200 35.71 15.07 2.18
C ALA A 200 36.41 13.90 1.47
N LEU A 201 35.66 12.92 0.96
CA LEU A 201 36.19 11.82 0.16
C LEU A 201 36.84 12.34 -1.14
N ASN A 202 36.21 13.27 -1.84
CA ASN A 202 36.76 13.86 -3.06
C ASN A 202 38.08 14.58 -2.80
N LEU A 203 38.16 15.39 -1.74
CA LEU A 203 39.40 16.04 -1.33
C LEU A 203 40.50 15.01 -1.01
N SER A 204 40.15 13.91 -0.33
CA SER A 204 41.10 12.83 -0.05
C SER A 204 41.57 12.10 -1.32
N ASN A 205 40.68 11.90 -2.30
CA ASN A 205 41.03 11.32 -3.60
C ASN A 205 42.01 12.21 -4.36
N GLU A 206 41.78 13.52 -4.40
CA GLU A 206 42.68 14.50 -5.02
C GLU A 206 44.05 14.52 -4.34
N ARG A 207 44.08 14.44 -3.00
CA ARG A 207 45.33 14.40 -2.22
C ARG A 207 46.15 13.14 -2.55
N VAL A 208 45.51 11.97 -2.60
CA VAL A 208 46.16 10.71 -2.99
C VAL A 208 46.70 10.80 -4.42
N ALA A 209 45.91 11.31 -5.37
CA ALA A 209 46.33 11.45 -6.76
C ALA A 209 47.55 12.38 -6.91
N THR A 210 47.56 13.49 -6.16
CA THR A 210 48.67 14.44 -6.14
C THR A 210 49.94 13.77 -5.59
N LEU A 211 49.85 13.09 -4.44
CA LEU A 211 51.00 12.41 -3.83
C LEU A 211 51.56 11.30 -4.73
N GLN A 212 50.71 10.53 -5.40
CA GLN A 212 51.15 9.50 -6.37
C GLN A 212 51.86 10.12 -7.58
N ALA A 213 51.42 11.29 -8.05
CA ALA A 213 52.09 11.99 -9.14
C ALA A 213 53.47 12.49 -8.71
N GLU A 214 53.57 13.12 -7.53
CA GLU A 214 54.84 13.59 -6.95
C GLU A 214 55.81 12.42 -6.70
N GLU A 215 55.33 11.28 -6.20
CA GLU A 215 56.15 10.08 -5.98
C GLU A 215 56.74 9.55 -7.29
N ARG A 216 55.92 9.41 -8.35
CA ARG A 216 56.39 8.96 -9.67
C ARG A 216 57.41 9.92 -10.28
N GLU A 217 57.22 11.22 -10.13
CA GLU A 217 58.19 12.22 -10.62
C GLU A 217 59.53 12.09 -9.89
N ALA A 218 59.49 11.93 -8.57
CA ALA A 218 60.69 11.74 -7.76
C ALA A 218 61.42 10.43 -8.09
N GLU A 219 60.69 9.33 -8.32
CA GLU A 219 61.26 8.05 -8.78
C GLU A 219 61.92 8.16 -10.17
N GLN A 220 61.28 8.87 -11.11
CA GLN A 220 61.89 9.13 -12.43
C GLN A 220 63.18 9.95 -12.31
N ARG A 221 63.19 10.93 -11.39
CA ARG A 221 64.39 11.73 -11.12
C ARG A 221 65.52 10.90 -10.49
N ILE A 222 65.21 9.96 -9.60
CA ILE A 222 66.17 8.98 -9.08
C ILE A 222 66.81 8.18 -10.22
N ALA A 223 66.00 7.64 -11.14
CA ALA A 223 66.49 6.88 -12.29
C ALA A 223 67.39 7.74 -13.19
N SER A 224 66.98 8.98 -13.47
CA SER A 224 67.75 9.93 -14.28
C SER A 224 69.10 10.29 -13.64
N LEU A 225 69.11 10.61 -12.34
CA LEU A 225 70.34 10.95 -11.61
C LEU A 225 71.29 9.74 -11.50
N THR A 226 70.74 8.55 -11.25
CA THR A 226 71.53 7.30 -11.20
C THR A 226 72.21 7.05 -12.55
N ALA A 227 71.47 7.11 -13.66
CA ALA A 227 72.01 6.94 -15.01
C ALA A 227 73.06 8.01 -15.35
N ARG A 228 72.85 9.26 -14.89
CA ARG A 228 73.83 10.35 -15.08
C ARG A 228 75.12 10.08 -14.32
N ILE A 229 75.05 9.64 -13.06
CA ILE A 229 76.22 9.28 -12.25
C ILE A 229 76.99 8.14 -12.94
N GLU A 230 76.31 7.06 -13.32
CA GLU A 230 76.94 5.93 -14.02
C GLU A 230 77.64 6.35 -15.31
N ALA A 231 76.97 7.19 -16.13
CA ALA A 231 77.55 7.68 -17.38
C ALA A 231 78.80 8.55 -17.15
N LEU A 232 78.80 9.41 -16.13
CA LEU A 232 79.96 10.24 -15.78
C LEU A 232 81.11 9.40 -15.20
N SER A 233 80.81 8.41 -14.35
CA SER A 233 81.81 7.51 -13.77
C SER A 233 82.52 6.66 -14.83
N VAL A 234 81.79 6.11 -15.81
CA VAL A 234 82.39 5.37 -16.94
C VAL A 234 83.29 6.27 -17.80
N GLY A 235 82.97 7.56 -17.89
CA GLY A 235 83.78 8.56 -18.58
C GLY A 235 85.13 8.83 -17.88
N LEU A 236 85.15 8.79 -16.54
CA LEU A 236 86.34 8.93 -15.70
C LEU A 236 87.30 7.73 -15.82
N GLU A 237 86.79 6.50 -15.86
CA GLU A 237 87.62 5.29 -15.86
C GLU A 237 88.37 5.03 -17.19
N ARG A 238 87.93 5.62 -18.31
CA ARG A 238 88.51 5.32 -19.64
C ARG A 238 89.68 6.23 -20.00
N GLY A 239 90.89 5.66 -19.89
CA GLY A 239 92.12 6.21 -20.48
C GLY A 239 92.92 7.12 -19.56
N ASP A 240 92.76 6.98 -18.25
CA ASP A 240 93.50 7.73 -17.25
C ASP A 240 94.86 7.08 -16.94
N GLY A 241 95.93 7.60 -17.56
CA GLY A 241 97.29 7.18 -17.22
C GLY A 241 97.69 7.60 -15.80
N GLY A 242 97.02 8.58 -15.20
CA GLY A 242 97.18 8.95 -13.79
C GLY A 242 96.69 7.85 -12.85
N ALA A 243 95.49 7.30 -13.08
CA ALA A 243 94.99 6.13 -12.36
C ALA A 243 95.93 4.92 -12.50
N TRP A 244 96.43 4.65 -13.71
CA TRP A 244 97.41 3.58 -13.91
C TRP A 244 98.67 3.78 -13.07
N LEU A 245 99.20 5.01 -13.02
CA LEU A 245 100.35 5.36 -12.18
C LEU A 245 100.06 5.13 -10.69
N MET A 246 98.89 5.55 -10.21
CA MET A 246 98.50 5.39 -8.82
C MET A 246 98.37 3.91 -8.42
N GLU A 247 97.94 3.04 -9.33
CA GLU A 247 97.80 1.59 -9.07
C GLU A 247 99.14 0.84 -9.17
N ASN A 248 100.02 1.23 -10.10
CA ASN A 248 101.22 0.46 -10.44
C ASN A 248 102.53 1.08 -9.90
N VAL A 249 102.50 2.31 -9.40
CA VAL A 249 103.68 3.06 -8.93
C VAL A 249 103.41 3.67 -7.55
N ALA A 250 103.57 2.87 -6.49
CA ALA A 250 103.29 3.32 -5.12
C ALA A 250 104.38 4.25 -4.52
N ASP A 251 105.64 4.09 -4.92
CA ASP A 251 106.74 4.84 -4.31
C ASP A 251 106.99 6.17 -5.02
N GLY A 252 107.06 7.26 -4.25
CA GLY A 252 107.49 8.58 -4.74
C GLY A 252 106.39 9.39 -5.44
N LEU A 253 105.16 8.89 -5.51
CA LEU A 253 103.98 9.67 -5.89
C LEU A 253 103.25 10.14 -4.64
N LEU A 254 102.80 11.38 -4.64
CA LEU A 254 102.13 12.05 -3.52
C LEU A 254 100.60 11.97 -3.62
N GLY A 255 100.07 11.77 -4.82
CA GLY A 255 98.63 11.70 -5.09
C GLY A 255 98.20 12.54 -6.29
N PRO A 256 96.94 12.40 -6.74
CA PRO A 256 96.38 13.22 -7.82
C PRO A 256 96.24 14.68 -7.39
N MET A 257 96.35 15.61 -8.35
CA MET A 257 96.24 17.03 -8.07
C MET A 257 94.85 17.44 -7.53
N SER A 258 93.79 16.72 -7.88
CA SER A 258 92.44 16.93 -7.34
C SER A 258 92.33 16.74 -5.82
N GLU A 259 93.24 15.99 -5.19
CA GLU A 259 93.31 15.82 -3.73
C GLU A 259 94.22 16.86 -3.05
N LEU A 260 95.15 17.45 -3.80
CA LEU A 260 96.21 18.33 -3.30
C LEU A 260 95.95 19.81 -3.59
N LEU A 261 94.89 20.11 -4.32
CA LEU A 261 94.50 21.43 -4.81
C LEU A 261 93.02 21.68 -4.49
N THR A 262 92.71 22.85 -3.93
CA THR A 262 91.36 23.35 -3.74
C THR A 262 91.25 24.69 -4.44
N VAL A 263 90.17 24.89 -5.19
CA VAL A 263 89.89 26.13 -5.92
C VAL A 263 88.67 26.79 -5.30
N ASP A 264 88.66 28.12 -5.21
CA ASP A 264 87.49 28.86 -4.75
C ASP A 264 86.32 28.71 -5.74
N ALA A 265 85.10 28.63 -5.21
CA ALA A 265 83.91 28.39 -6.02
C ALA A 265 83.69 29.48 -7.08
N GLY A 266 83.40 29.06 -8.32
CA GLY A 266 83.21 29.94 -9.48
C GLY A 266 84.46 30.14 -10.34
N TYR A 267 85.63 29.65 -9.92
CA TYR A 267 86.89 29.76 -10.67
C TYR A 267 87.40 28.41 -11.20
N GLU A 268 86.65 27.32 -11.06
CA GLU A 268 87.11 25.97 -11.37
C GLU A 268 87.51 25.81 -12.84
N THR A 269 86.67 26.23 -13.77
CA THR A 269 86.95 26.18 -15.22
C THR A 269 88.09 27.12 -15.61
N ALA A 270 88.15 28.30 -14.99
CA ALA A 270 89.24 29.26 -15.22
C ALA A 270 90.59 28.70 -14.73
N ILE A 271 90.64 28.03 -13.58
CA ILE A 271 91.86 27.42 -13.04
C ILE A 271 92.23 26.13 -13.79
N ALA A 272 91.26 25.31 -14.21
CA ALA A 272 91.53 24.21 -15.14
C ALA A 272 92.12 24.74 -16.47
N GLY A 273 91.57 25.85 -16.96
CA GLY A 273 92.10 26.68 -18.03
C GLY A 273 93.47 27.29 -17.75
N ALA A 274 93.85 27.55 -16.51
CA ALA A 274 95.18 28.05 -16.17
C ALA A 274 96.23 26.94 -16.12
N LEU A 275 95.88 25.81 -15.49
CA LEU A 275 96.77 24.66 -15.25
C LEU A 275 96.93 23.76 -16.47
N GLY A 276 95.91 23.62 -17.31
CA GLY A 276 95.92 22.74 -18.48
C GLY A 276 96.17 21.30 -18.13
N GLY A 277 97.05 20.63 -18.85
CA GLY A 277 97.38 19.23 -18.55
C GLY A 277 97.90 19.00 -17.13
N ALA A 278 98.27 20.05 -16.39
CA ALA A 278 98.65 19.94 -14.99
C ALA A 278 97.46 19.78 -14.02
N VAL A 279 96.22 20.08 -14.45
CA VAL A 279 95.02 19.95 -13.59
C VAL A 279 94.72 18.48 -13.26
N ASP A 280 94.95 17.59 -14.23
CA ASP A 280 94.76 16.13 -14.09
C ASP A 280 96.08 15.40 -13.79
N ALA A 281 97.10 16.12 -13.32
CA ALA A 281 98.40 15.53 -13.07
C ALA A 281 98.46 14.74 -11.77
N ILE A 282 99.40 13.79 -11.70
CA ILE A 282 99.80 13.15 -10.45
C ILE A 282 101.02 13.88 -9.88
N ALA A 283 100.95 14.28 -8.62
CA ALA A 283 102.08 14.88 -7.93
C ALA A 283 103.14 13.81 -7.61
N ALA A 284 104.38 14.06 -8.00
CA ALA A 284 105.55 13.29 -7.61
C ALA A 284 106.30 14.00 -6.47
N ALA A 285 106.95 13.26 -5.59
CA ALA A 285 107.67 13.81 -4.44
C ALA A 285 108.87 14.68 -4.85
N ASP A 286 109.51 14.31 -5.96
CA ASP A 286 110.74 14.92 -6.46
C ASP A 286 110.96 14.57 -7.96
N PRO A 287 111.92 15.22 -8.65
CA PRO A 287 112.16 14.99 -10.08
C PRO A 287 112.51 13.54 -10.45
N SER A 288 113.21 12.82 -9.59
CA SER A 288 113.61 11.43 -9.85
C SER A 288 112.42 10.48 -9.77
N SER A 289 111.51 10.74 -8.82
CA SER A 289 110.25 10.01 -8.71
C SER A 289 109.36 10.20 -9.94
N ALA A 290 109.26 11.43 -10.47
CA ALA A 290 108.50 11.71 -11.70
C ALA A 290 109.09 10.99 -12.93
N LEU A 291 110.42 10.97 -13.08
CA LEU A 291 111.09 10.27 -14.17
C LEU A 291 110.85 8.75 -14.11
N ARG A 292 110.98 8.15 -12.92
CA ARG A 292 110.71 6.73 -12.71
C ARG A 292 109.26 6.37 -13.04
N ALA A 293 108.30 7.18 -12.59
CA ALA A 293 106.90 6.99 -12.91
C ALA A 293 106.64 7.06 -14.42
N LEU A 294 107.27 8.00 -15.13
CA LEU A 294 107.18 8.09 -16.59
C LEU A 294 107.74 6.85 -17.31
N GLU A 295 108.85 6.30 -16.84
CA GLU A 295 109.45 5.08 -17.39
C GLU A 295 108.55 3.87 -17.19
N LEU A 296 107.97 3.72 -15.99
CA LEU A 296 107.03 2.64 -15.68
C LEU A 296 105.74 2.76 -16.51
N LEU A 297 105.20 3.96 -16.65
CA LEU A 297 104.02 4.23 -17.48
C LEU A 297 104.24 3.79 -18.94
N LYS A 298 105.42 4.09 -19.50
CA LYS A 298 105.80 3.66 -20.85
C LYS A 298 106.00 2.15 -20.95
N ALA A 299 106.65 1.54 -19.96
CA ALA A 299 106.94 0.11 -19.96
C ALA A 299 105.67 -0.74 -19.81
N GLY A 300 104.69 -0.25 -19.05
CA GLY A 300 103.42 -0.92 -18.81
C GLY A 300 102.30 -0.60 -19.81
N ASP A 301 102.59 0.17 -20.86
CA ASP A 301 101.58 0.69 -21.81
C ASP A 301 100.38 1.35 -21.10
N GLY A 302 100.64 2.01 -19.96
CA GLY A 302 99.61 2.58 -19.09
C GLY A 302 99.00 3.88 -19.62
N GLY A 303 99.26 4.21 -20.89
CA GLY A 303 98.71 5.40 -21.54
C GLY A 303 99.51 6.68 -21.30
N ARG A 304 98.81 7.81 -21.20
CA ARG A 304 99.39 9.15 -21.01
C ARG A 304 98.95 9.73 -19.68
N ALA A 305 99.90 10.25 -18.93
CA ALA A 305 99.67 10.98 -17.69
C ALA A 305 100.49 12.27 -17.68
N SER A 306 99.99 13.27 -16.99
CA SER A 306 100.75 14.46 -16.62
C SER A 306 101.24 14.31 -15.18
N MET A 307 102.37 14.91 -14.84
CA MET A 307 102.91 14.87 -13.48
C MET A 307 103.39 16.24 -13.03
N ILE A 308 103.10 16.57 -11.78
CA ILE A 308 103.64 17.77 -11.11
C ILE A 308 104.78 17.36 -10.21
N VAL A 309 105.93 18.01 -10.36
CA VAL A 309 107.12 17.71 -9.58
C VAL A 309 107.09 18.50 -8.28
N GLY A 310 106.94 17.79 -7.16
CA GLY A 310 107.04 18.33 -5.81
C GLY A 310 108.48 18.55 -5.35
N GLY A 311 108.63 19.08 -4.13
CA GLY A 311 109.95 19.26 -3.51
C GLY A 311 110.81 20.37 -4.13
N LEU A 312 110.24 21.19 -5.01
CA LEU A 312 110.93 22.36 -5.56
C LEU A 312 111.18 23.39 -4.45
N THR A 313 112.43 23.83 -4.34
CA THR A 313 112.88 24.77 -3.29
C THR A 313 112.79 26.24 -3.69
N HIS A 314 112.48 26.51 -4.96
CA HIS A 314 112.38 27.86 -5.49
C HIS A 314 110.93 28.19 -5.85
N THR A 315 110.38 29.19 -5.18
CA THR A 315 109.13 29.85 -5.57
C THR A 315 109.49 31.16 -6.28
N PRO A 316 108.87 31.45 -7.44
CA PRO A 316 109.01 32.77 -8.04
C PRO A 316 108.47 33.84 -7.08
N SER A 317 109.06 35.04 -7.11
CA SER A 317 108.49 36.15 -6.36
C SER A 317 107.12 36.50 -6.94
N PRO A 318 106.07 36.65 -6.10
CA PRO A 318 104.74 36.93 -6.59
C PRO A 318 104.74 38.28 -7.32
N ARG A 319 104.16 38.30 -8.52
CA ARG A 319 103.94 39.54 -9.24
C ARG A 319 102.90 40.37 -8.50
N THR A 320 103.15 41.67 -8.43
CA THR A 320 102.31 42.64 -7.72
C THR A 320 101.90 43.80 -8.64
N ASP A 321 102.02 43.58 -9.96
CA ASP A 321 101.56 44.54 -10.95
C ASP A 321 100.06 44.84 -10.71
N PRO A 322 99.65 46.12 -10.77
CA PRO A 322 98.25 46.47 -10.61
C PRO A 322 97.42 45.86 -11.75
N LEU A 323 96.36 45.14 -11.38
CA LEU A 323 95.44 44.54 -12.33
C LEU A 323 94.24 45.47 -12.60
N PRO A 324 93.63 45.40 -13.79
CA PRO A 324 92.36 46.08 -14.06
C PRO A 324 91.23 45.58 -13.16
N ASP A 325 90.18 46.39 -13.00
CA ASP A 325 89.00 46.02 -12.23
C ASP A 325 88.36 44.73 -12.79
N GLY A 326 88.09 43.76 -11.91
CA GLY A 326 87.56 42.43 -12.26
C GLY A 326 88.61 41.37 -12.54
N ALA A 327 89.89 41.72 -12.70
CA ALA A 327 90.96 40.75 -12.91
C ALA A 327 91.62 40.30 -11.59
N VAL A 328 91.89 38.99 -11.47
CA VAL A 328 92.52 38.41 -10.27
C VAL A 328 93.71 37.53 -10.63
N TRP A 329 94.73 37.49 -9.77
CA TRP A 329 95.85 36.55 -9.97
C TRP A 329 95.36 35.12 -9.73
N ALA A 330 95.63 34.20 -10.64
CA ALA A 330 95.16 32.82 -10.54
C ALA A 330 95.67 32.12 -9.25
N SER A 331 96.87 32.48 -8.78
CA SER A 331 97.43 31.95 -7.53
C SER A 331 96.67 32.40 -6.27
N SER A 332 95.83 33.44 -6.34
CA SER A 332 95.10 33.98 -5.18
C SER A 332 93.80 33.25 -4.86
N VAL A 333 93.26 32.48 -5.80
CA VAL A 333 91.98 31.74 -5.68
C VAL A 333 92.20 30.23 -5.55
N VAL A 334 93.43 29.83 -5.20
CA VAL A 334 93.88 28.44 -5.15
C VAL A 334 94.61 28.17 -3.85
N THR A 335 94.21 27.10 -3.15
CA THR A 335 94.88 26.58 -1.96
C THR A 335 95.45 25.20 -2.26
N CYS A 336 96.70 24.94 -1.90
CA CYS A 336 97.36 23.65 -2.16
C CYS A 336 98.26 23.15 -1.03
N ALA A 337 98.54 21.84 -1.05
CA ALA A 337 99.44 21.19 -0.11
C ALA A 337 100.88 21.73 -0.21
N PRO A 338 101.63 21.82 0.91
CA PRO A 338 103.00 22.36 0.91
C PRO A 338 103.96 21.65 -0.03
N SER A 339 103.74 20.35 -0.27
CA SER A 339 104.57 19.50 -1.13
C SER A 339 104.57 19.90 -2.61
N VAL A 340 103.47 20.50 -3.08
CA VAL A 340 103.26 20.90 -4.50
C VAL A 340 103.19 22.42 -4.69
N ARG A 341 103.15 23.18 -3.59
CA ARG A 341 102.98 24.65 -3.59
C ARG A 341 103.92 25.36 -4.56
N ALA A 342 105.22 25.05 -4.50
CA ALA A 342 106.19 25.72 -5.36
C ALA A 342 105.97 25.45 -6.85
N ALA A 343 105.48 24.27 -7.21
CA ALA A 343 105.14 23.95 -8.59
C ALA A 343 103.87 24.68 -9.05
N ILE A 344 102.84 24.74 -8.20
CA ILE A 344 101.60 25.47 -8.51
C ILE A 344 101.86 26.97 -8.64
N GLU A 345 102.60 27.56 -7.71
CA GLU A 345 103.01 28.96 -7.76
C GLU A 345 103.82 29.26 -9.03
N LEU A 346 104.68 28.33 -9.47
CA LEU A 346 105.44 28.47 -10.72
C LEU A 346 104.55 28.41 -11.96
N ILE A 347 103.60 27.47 -12.01
CA ILE A 347 102.68 27.32 -13.15
C ILE A 347 101.75 28.53 -13.26
N LEU A 348 101.29 29.07 -12.13
CA LEU A 348 100.33 30.17 -12.07
C LEU A 348 100.99 31.56 -11.95
N ALA A 349 102.32 31.66 -11.85
CA ALA A 349 103.06 32.89 -11.55
C ALA A 349 102.70 34.08 -12.46
N ASP A 350 102.50 33.80 -13.75
CA ASP A 350 102.19 34.79 -14.78
C ASP A 350 100.75 34.64 -15.29
N THR A 351 99.82 34.14 -14.47
CA THR A 351 98.43 33.91 -14.90
C THR A 351 97.43 34.81 -14.19
N VAL A 352 96.66 35.55 -14.97
CA VAL A 352 95.58 36.43 -14.53
C VAL A 352 94.25 35.88 -15.02
N LEU A 353 93.24 35.79 -14.15
CA LEU A 353 91.88 35.45 -14.52
C LEU A 353 91.11 36.72 -14.84
N VAL A 354 90.32 36.69 -15.90
CA VAL A 354 89.56 37.83 -16.42
C VAL A 354 88.16 37.41 -16.85
N ASP A 355 87.24 38.37 -16.92
CA ASP A 355 85.84 38.09 -17.25
C ASP A 355 85.57 37.90 -18.75
N SER A 356 86.42 38.43 -19.64
CA SER A 356 86.20 38.36 -21.09
C SER A 356 87.48 38.18 -21.90
N THR A 357 87.34 37.68 -23.13
CA THR A 357 88.45 37.46 -24.05
C THR A 357 89.06 38.77 -24.53
N GLU A 358 88.27 39.84 -24.68
CA GLU A 358 88.78 41.19 -25.00
C GLU A 358 89.69 41.71 -23.87
N ALA A 359 89.24 41.58 -22.62
CA ALA A 359 90.04 41.91 -21.45
C ALA A 359 91.30 41.04 -21.38
N ALA A 360 91.20 39.77 -21.76
CA ALA A 360 92.33 38.84 -21.80
C ALA A 360 93.43 39.31 -22.76
N VAL A 361 93.06 39.78 -23.96
CA VAL A 361 94.01 40.32 -24.95
C VAL A 361 94.70 41.58 -24.45
N GLU A 362 93.94 42.49 -23.83
CA GLU A 362 94.47 43.74 -23.29
C GLU A 362 95.47 43.48 -22.15
N VAL A 363 95.08 42.68 -21.16
CA VAL A 363 95.90 42.33 -19.99
C VAL A 363 97.16 41.57 -20.41
N ALA A 364 97.03 40.57 -21.28
CA ALA A 364 98.17 39.79 -21.76
C ALA A 364 99.16 40.67 -22.54
N GLY A 365 98.67 41.59 -23.37
CA GLY A 365 99.50 42.52 -24.15
C GLY A 365 100.24 43.53 -23.29
N ALA A 366 99.56 44.14 -22.32
CA ALA A 366 100.09 45.22 -21.49
C ALA A 366 101.10 44.72 -20.43
N LEU A 367 100.76 43.63 -19.73
CA LEU A 367 101.55 43.13 -18.60
C LEU A 367 102.47 41.97 -18.97
N GLY A 368 102.34 41.44 -20.20
CA GLY A 368 103.09 40.28 -20.67
C GLY A 368 102.82 39.01 -19.89
N VAL A 369 101.60 38.86 -19.39
CA VAL A 369 101.09 37.70 -18.66
C VAL A 369 100.26 36.79 -19.58
N ARG A 370 99.90 35.61 -19.08
CA ARG A 370 98.80 34.79 -19.61
C ARG A 370 97.51 35.25 -18.93
N ALA A 371 96.50 35.63 -19.70
CA ALA A 371 95.16 35.86 -19.21
C ALA A 371 94.29 34.63 -19.49
N VAL A 372 93.41 34.25 -18.56
CA VAL A 372 92.49 33.12 -18.70
C VAL A 372 91.07 33.58 -18.40
N THR A 373 90.11 33.27 -19.27
CA THR A 373 88.70 33.64 -19.07
C THR A 373 87.98 32.67 -18.12
N GLY A 374 86.78 33.04 -17.66
CA GLY A 374 85.89 32.13 -16.92
C GLY A 374 85.61 30.81 -17.64
N ASP A 375 85.57 30.84 -18.97
CA ASP A 375 85.36 29.66 -19.83
C ASP A 375 86.66 28.85 -20.09
N GLY A 376 87.79 29.28 -19.53
CA GLY A 376 89.08 28.60 -19.63
C GLY A 376 89.88 28.91 -20.90
N ASP A 377 89.46 29.90 -21.70
CA ASP A 377 90.23 30.38 -22.86
C ASP A 377 91.52 31.06 -22.40
N ARG A 378 92.64 30.78 -23.05
CA ARG A 378 93.98 31.27 -22.67
C ARG A 378 94.49 32.24 -23.71
N VAL A 379 94.86 33.43 -23.25
CA VAL A 379 95.44 34.47 -24.09
C VAL A 379 96.81 34.83 -23.55
N SER A 380 97.82 34.79 -24.40
CA SER A 380 99.15 35.33 -24.13
C SER A 380 99.50 36.38 -25.19
N ARG A 381 100.66 37.04 -25.07
CA ARG A 381 101.14 37.99 -26.08
C ARG A 381 101.24 37.42 -27.50
N ALA A 382 101.42 36.10 -27.63
CA ALA A 382 101.73 35.45 -28.91
C ALA A 382 100.78 34.31 -29.26
N THR A 383 99.93 33.87 -28.33
CA THR A 383 99.03 32.73 -28.53
C THR A 383 97.65 33.02 -27.97
N ILE A 384 96.63 32.52 -28.66
CA ILE A 384 95.25 32.48 -28.17
C ILE A 384 94.79 31.04 -28.36
N GLU A 385 94.37 30.41 -27.26
CA GLU A 385 93.89 29.03 -27.22
C GLU A 385 92.50 29.03 -26.59
N GLY A 386 91.51 28.46 -27.28
CA GLY A 386 90.12 28.45 -26.83
C GLY A 386 89.21 27.67 -27.78
N GLY A 387 87.97 27.39 -27.38
CA GLY A 387 86.97 26.74 -28.24
C GLY A 387 85.94 25.86 -27.53
N SER A 388 84.88 25.50 -28.26
CA SER A 388 83.66 24.86 -27.73
C SER A 388 83.77 23.36 -27.42
N SER A 389 84.92 22.73 -27.64
CA SER A 389 85.16 21.32 -27.32
C SER A 389 86.16 21.20 -26.18
N HIS A 390 85.87 21.85 -25.05
CA HIS A 390 86.57 21.53 -23.81
C HIS A 390 86.17 20.10 -23.43
N ARG A 391 87.13 19.18 -23.44
CA ARG A 391 86.94 17.88 -22.79
C ARG A 391 86.91 18.19 -21.30
N PRO A 392 85.79 17.94 -20.59
CA PRO A 392 85.70 18.25 -19.17
C PRO A 392 86.88 17.63 -18.44
N SER A 393 87.53 18.43 -17.60
CA SER A 393 88.64 17.94 -16.76
C SER A 393 88.14 16.90 -15.77
N THR A 394 89.02 16.06 -15.24
CA THR A 394 88.68 15.06 -14.22
C THR A 394 88.03 15.74 -13.01
N LEU A 395 88.49 16.94 -12.65
CA LEU A 395 87.94 17.76 -11.57
C LEU A 395 86.48 18.20 -11.85
N GLU A 396 86.17 18.64 -13.07
CA GLU A 396 84.80 19.06 -13.45
C GLU A 396 83.83 17.87 -13.49
N VAL A 397 84.28 16.70 -13.98
CA VAL A 397 83.47 15.48 -13.97
C VAL A 397 83.21 15.01 -12.54
N GLN A 398 84.23 15.03 -11.67
CA GLN A 398 84.08 14.64 -10.26
C GLN A 398 83.10 15.57 -9.52
N SER A 399 83.21 16.89 -9.70
CA SER A 399 82.26 17.85 -9.12
C SER A 399 80.81 17.62 -9.60
N ALA A 400 80.63 17.28 -10.88
CA ALA A 400 79.31 16.94 -11.42
C ALA A 400 78.75 15.63 -10.83
N ILE A 401 79.60 14.63 -10.55
CA ILE A 401 79.21 13.39 -9.86
C ILE A 401 78.82 13.68 -8.41
N ASP A 402 79.60 14.47 -7.69
CA ASP A 402 79.34 14.79 -6.28
C ASP A 402 78.02 15.57 -6.13
N THR A 403 77.77 16.51 -7.05
CA THR A 403 76.50 17.25 -7.14
C THR A 403 75.34 16.30 -7.41
N ALA A 404 75.43 15.45 -8.44
CA ALA A 404 74.38 14.50 -8.78
C ALA A 404 74.12 13.47 -7.67
N THR A 405 75.16 13.06 -6.94
CA THR A 405 75.06 12.14 -5.79
C THR A 405 74.34 12.80 -4.62
N THR A 406 74.62 14.07 -4.36
CA THR A 406 73.93 14.87 -3.34
C THR A 406 72.44 15.03 -3.69
N ASP A 407 72.13 15.38 -4.94
CA ASP A 407 70.76 15.48 -5.44
C ASP A 407 70.01 14.14 -5.37
N LEU A 408 70.69 13.03 -5.69
CA LEU A 408 70.13 11.68 -5.61
C LEU A 408 69.78 11.32 -4.17
N ALA A 409 70.66 11.61 -3.21
CA ALA A 409 70.40 11.38 -1.79
C ALA A 409 69.26 12.26 -1.25
N ALA A 410 69.14 13.51 -1.71
CA ALA A 410 68.01 14.37 -1.39
C ALA A 410 66.69 13.83 -1.98
N THR A 411 66.70 13.41 -3.25
CA THR A 411 65.51 12.88 -3.94
C THR A 411 65.03 11.57 -3.32
N ARG A 412 65.95 10.68 -2.90
CA ARG A 412 65.60 9.44 -2.18
C ARG A 412 64.89 9.71 -0.86
N ARG A 413 65.39 10.65 -0.05
CA ARG A 413 64.70 11.10 1.18
C ARG A 413 63.31 11.65 0.87
N ARG A 414 63.16 12.42 -0.21
CA ARG A 414 61.85 12.94 -0.64
C ARG A 414 60.88 11.81 -1.00
N VAL A 415 61.33 10.74 -1.65
CA VAL A 415 60.48 9.56 -1.93
C VAL A 415 60.03 8.88 -0.63
N GLU A 416 60.92 8.71 0.36
CA GLU A 416 60.54 8.13 1.66
C GLU A 416 59.47 8.98 2.38
N GLU A 417 59.62 10.32 2.36
CA GLU A 417 58.61 11.24 2.90
C GLU A 417 57.28 11.16 2.15
N LEU A 418 57.32 11.10 0.81
CA LEU A 418 56.13 10.99 -0.03
C LEU A 418 55.41 9.66 0.18
N ALA A 419 56.14 8.55 0.29
CA ALA A 419 55.58 7.23 0.57
C ALA A 419 54.86 7.22 1.93
N ALA A 420 55.47 7.81 2.97
CA ALA A 420 54.84 7.93 4.28
C ALA A 420 53.58 8.81 4.24
N ALA A 421 53.63 9.95 3.54
CA ALA A 421 52.48 10.82 3.35
C ALA A 421 51.36 10.12 2.55
N LEU A 422 51.71 9.34 1.53
CA LEU A 422 50.78 8.58 0.71
C LEU A 422 50.09 7.49 1.51
N GLN A 423 50.82 6.75 2.37
CA GLN A 423 50.22 5.77 3.28
C GLN A 423 49.19 6.43 4.21
N GLY A 424 49.51 7.59 4.79
CA GLY A 424 48.56 8.36 5.59
C GLY A 424 47.33 8.81 4.80
N ALA A 425 47.53 9.32 3.58
CA ALA A 425 46.44 9.78 2.72
C ALA A 425 45.54 8.63 2.23
N LEU A 426 46.09 7.43 1.97
CA LEU A 426 45.32 6.24 1.62
C LEU A 426 44.47 5.75 2.79
N ALA A 427 45.01 5.78 4.01
CA ALA A 427 44.25 5.44 5.22
C ALA A 427 43.10 6.43 5.46
N GLU A 428 43.36 7.73 5.30
CA GLU A 428 42.30 8.75 5.36
C GLU A 428 41.26 8.54 4.25
N GLN A 429 41.67 8.29 3.01
CA GLN A 429 40.77 8.03 1.90
C GLN A 429 39.82 6.87 2.20
N GLN A 430 40.34 5.78 2.76
CA GLN A 430 39.53 4.63 3.16
C GLN A 430 38.52 5.01 4.25
N GLN A 431 38.95 5.74 5.28
CA GLN A 431 38.05 6.24 6.33
C GLN A 431 36.95 7.15 5.77
N ARG A 432 37.29 8.08 4.84
CA ARG A 432 36.30 8.96 4.20
C ARG A 432 35.33 8.20 3.33
N ARG A 433 35.78 7.13 2.65
CA ARG A 433 34.93 6.25 1.84
C ARG A 433 33.91 5.55 2.72
N GLU A 434 34.35 4.93 3.81
CA GLU A 434 33.46 4.25 4.76
C GLU A 434 32.45 5.22 5.38
N ALA A 435 32.87 6.45 5.73
CA ALA A 435 31.97 7.47 6.24
C ALA A 435 30.92 7.92 5.20
N ALA A 436 31.30 8.04 3.93
CA ALA A 436 30.37 8.39 2.85
C ALA A 436 29.36 7.26 2.58
N GLU A 437 29.81 6.00 2.62
CA GLU A 437 28.94 4.82 2.48
C GLU A 437 27.96 4.69 3.65
N GLN A 438 28.41 4.94 4.89
CA GLN A 438 27.54 4.95 6.07
C GLN A 438 26.49 6.06 6.00
N ALA A 439 26.90 7.27 5.59
CA ALA A 439 25.97 8.39 5.42
C ALA A 439 24.91 8.10 4.34
N LEU A 440 25.31 7.48 3.23
CA LEU A 440 24.38 7.07 2.17
C LEU A 440 23.40 5.98 2.65
N ALA A 441 23.90 5.00 3.42
CA ALA A 441 23.05 3.96 3.99
C ALA A 441 22.01 4.54 4.96
N ALA A 442 22.40 5.50 5.79
CA ALA A 442 21.47 6.21 6.68
C ALA A 442 20.40 7.00 5.89
N LEU A 443 20.77 7.58 4.75
CA LEU A 443 19.82 8.24 3.85
C LEU A 443 18.77 7.26 3.34
N HIS A 444 19.20 6.11 2.80
CA HIS A 444 18.29 5.09 2.30
C HIS A 444 17.39 4.49 3.37
N GLU A 445 17.88 4.37 4.61
CA GLU A 445 17.06 3.95 5.75
C GLU A 445 15.98 5.00 6.06
N SER A 446 16.34 6.28 6.03
CA SER A 446 15.40 7.40 6.19
C SER A 446 14.34 7.41 5.08
N ASP A 447 14.75 7.31 3.80
CA ASP A 447 13.84 7.25 2.65
C ASP A 447 12.80 6.12 2.80
N SER A 448 13.27 4.95 3.24
CA SER A 448 12.43 3.78 3.49
C SER A 448 11.44 4.03 4.64
N ALA A 449 11.89 4.66 5.73
CA ALA A 449 11.04 5.01 6.86
C ALA A 449 9.97 6.05 6.48
N VAL A 450 10.36 7.10 5.75
CA VAL A 450 9.46 8.13 5.21
C VAL A 450 8.44 7.50 4.26
N GLY A 451 8.90 6.67 3.31
CA GLY A 451 8.02 5.93 2.40
C GLY A 451 7.00 5.07 3.13
N GLY A 452 7.45 4.31 4.14
CA GLY A 452 6.56 3.50 4.98
C GLY A 452 5.54 4.32 5.79
N ALA A 453 5.93 5.50 6.27
CA ALA A 453 5.02 6.42 6.96
C ALA A 453 3.94 6.98 6.01
N TYR A 454 4.29 7.36 4.78
CA TYR A 454 3.32 7.77 3.76
C TYR A 454 2.33 6.66 3.40
N GLU A 455 2.79 5.42 3.23
CA GLU A 455 1.92 4.26 3.00
C GLU A 455 0.96 4.05 4.19
N HIS A 456 1.45 4.21 5.42
CA HIS A 456 0.62 4.09 6.61
C HIS A 456 -0.45 5.18 6.68
N LEU A 457 -0.09 6.44 6.41
CA LEU A 457 -1.06 7.55 6.32
C LEU A 457 -2.13 7.30 5.26
N ALA A 458 -1.73 6.76 4.10
CA ALA A 458 -2.66 6.43 3.03
C ALA A 458 -3.65 5.35 3.46
N ARG A 459 -3.18 4.29 4.14
CA ARG A 459 -4.04 3.22 4.69
C ARG A 459 -5.03 3.78 5.71
N LEU A 460 -4.57 4.54 6.71
CA LEU A 460 -5.42 5.16 7.72
C LEU A 460 -6.45 6.11 7.09
N GLY A 461 -6.04 6.90 6.09
CA GLY A 461 -6.94 7.76 5.32
C GLY A 461 -8.05 7.00 4.59
N GLN A 462 -7.79 5.77 4.11
CA GLN A 462 -8.85 4.91 3.56
C GLN A 462 -9.76 4.34 4.65
N GLU A 463 -9.20 3.91 5.78
CA GLU A 463 -9.95 3.38 6.93
C GLU A 463 -10.93 4.43 7.49
N ILE A 464 -10.46 5.68 7.66
CA ILE A 464 -11.29 6.82 8.09
C ILE A 464 -12.46 7.02 7.11
N ARG A 465 -12.17 7.13 5.81
CA ARG A 465 -13.21 7.33 4.79
C ARG A 465 -14.22 6.19 4.76
N ALA A 466 -13.77 4.95 4.88
CA ALA A 466 -14.63 3.77 4.88
C ALA A 466 -15.54 3.75 6.12
N ALA A 467 -14.99 4.02 7.31
CA ALA A 467 -15.73 4.09 8.56
C ALA A 467 -16.77 5.23 8.56
N GLN A 468 -16.41 6.41 8.05
CA GLN A 468 -17.34 7.53 7.89
C GLN A 468 -18.46 7.23 6.90
N ALA A 469 -18.13 6.66 5.74
CA ALA A 469 -19.14 6.27 4.75
C ALA A 469 -20.11 5.19 5.28
N GLU A 470 -19.60 4.26 6.09
CA GLU A 470 -20.42 3.28 6.79
C GLU A 470 -21.35 3.93 7.81
N ALA A 471 -20.82 4.82 8.67
CA ALA A 471 -21.61 5.57 9.65
C ALA A 471 -22.73 6.39 8.97
N ASP A 472 -22.43 7.07 7.87
CA ASP A 472 -23.40 7.85 7.09
C ASP A 472 -24.50 6.96 6.50
N ARG A 473 -24.12 5.79 5.95
CA ARG A 473 -25.08 4.83 5.38
C ARG A 473 -26.01 4.29 6.48
N LEU A 474 -25.47 3.89 7.62
CA LEU A 474 -26.24 3.39 8.75
C LEU A 474 -27.14 4.48 9.35
N THR A 475 -26.66 5.72 9.41
CA THR A 475 -27.46 6.88 9.85
C THR A 475 -28.66 7.10 8.95
N ARG A 476 -28.47 7.05 7.62
CA ARG A 476 -29.59 7.13 6.66
C ARG A 476 -30.59 5.98 6.84
N GLN A 477 -30.11 4.76 7.09
CA GLN A 477 -30.97 3.61 7.35
C GLN A 477 -31.77 3.78 8.65
N ARG A 478 -31.12 4.24 9.73
CA ARG A 478 -31.79 4.52 11.01
C ARG A 478 -32.89 5.57 10.85
N ASN A 479 -32.59 6.69 10.20
CA ASN A 479 -33.58 7.76 9.98
C ASN A 479 -34.81 7.27 9.18
N PHE A 480 -34.62 6.37 8.21
CA PHE A 480 -35.72 5.76 7.46
C PHE A 480 -36.59 4.87 8.37
N VAL A 481 -35.96 4.03 9.20
CA VAL A 481 -36.64 3.15 10.16
C VAL A 481 -37.40 3.97 11.21
N GLU A 482 -36.80 5.04 11.75
CA GLU A 482 -37.43 5.96 12.71
C GLU A 482 -38.64 6.69 12.10
N THR A 483 -38.58 7.08 10.83
CA THR A 483 -39.73 7.68 10.13
C THR A 483 -40.90 6.69 10.04
N GLY A 484 -40.62 5.44 9.64
CA GLY A 484 -41.64 4.38 9.61
C GLY A 484 -42.17 3.99 11.00
N ARG A 485 -41.34 4.16 12.04
CA ARG A 485 -41.74 3.99 13.45
C ARG A 485 -42.82 5.00 13.82
N ALA A 486 -42.61 6.28 13.52
CA ALA A 486 -43.55 7.34 13.85
C ALA A 486 -44.94 7.06 13.24
N GLU A 487 -44.99 6.58 12.00
CA GLU A 487 -46.24 6.16 11.36
C GLU A 487 -46.89 4.95 12.03
N THR A 488 -46.08 3.97 12.46
CA THR A 488 -46.55 2.75 13.13
C THR A 488 -47.14 3.07 14.50
N VAL A 489 -46.46 3.92 15.28
CA VAL A 489 -46.92 4.38 16.60
C VAL A 489 -48.20 5.22 16.45
N ALA A 490 -48.28 6.13 15.49
CA ALA A 490 -49.49 6.92 15.27
C ALA A 490 -50.72 6.04 14.93
N LYS A 491 -50.54 5.00 14.11
CA LYS A 491 -51.60 4.03 13.80
C LYS A 491 -51.96 3.15 14.99
N LEU A 492 -50.96 2.80 15.81
CA LEU A 492 -51.19 2.05 17.05
C LEU A 492 -52.05 2.88 18.01
N ASP A 493 -51.69 4.14 18.25
CA ASP A 493 -52.46 5.06 19.10
C ASP A 493 -53.91 5.21 18.62
N GLU A 494 -54.13 5.34 17.30
CA GLU A 494 -55.49 5.41 16.72
C GLU A 494 -56.29 4.13 17.01
N LEU A 495 -55.69 2.96 16.79
CA LEU A 495 -56.36 1.68 17.01
C LEU A 495 -56.58 1.37 18.50
N GLU A 496 -55.65 1.76 19.37
CA GLU A 496 -55.81 1.66 20.83
C GLU A 496 -56.95 2.55 21.32
N GLN A 497 -57.07 3.78 20.81
CA GLN A 497 -58.21 4.66 21.11
C GLN A 497 -59.53 4.05 20.61
N ARG A 498 -59.57 3.51 19.39
CA ARG A 498 -60.76 2.84 18.84
C ARG A 498 -61.14 1.60 19.65
N LEU A 499 -60.17 0.80 20.08
CA LEU A 499 -60.40 -0.34 20.94
C LEU A 499 -60.93 0.08 22.31
N ALA A 500 -60.35 1.11 22.93
CA ALA A 500 -60.80 1.63 24.21
C ALA A 500 -62.25 2.18 24.15
N LEU A 501 -62.60 2.87 23.06
CA LEU A 501 -63.98 3.32 22.81
C LEU A 501 -64.92 2.13 22.62
N ALA A 502 -64.55 1.15 21.80
CA ALA A 502 -65.37 -0.04 21.55
C ALA A 502 -65.56 -0.93 22.80
N GLN A 503 -64.58 -0.96 23.71
CA GLN A 503 -64.68 -1.61 25.02
C GLN A 503 -65.52 -0.77 26.00
N GLY A 504 -65.43 0.56 25.94
CA GLY A 504 -66.14 1.50 26.83
C GLY A 504 -67.63 1.71 26.51
N GLU A 505 -68.06 1.53 25.26
CA GLU A 505 -69.48 1.54 24.85
C GLU A 505 -70.28 0.34 25.41
N GLY A 506 -69.66 -0.53 26.20
CA GLY A 506 -70.23 -1.74 26.79
C GLY A 506 -70.99 -1.59 28.12
N THR A 507 -71.26 -0.38 28.64
CA THR A 507 -72.03 -0.25 29.91
C THR A 507 -73.51 -0.62 29.82
N GLU A 508 -74.06 -0.78 28.62
CA GLU A 508 -75.33 -1.46 28.39
C GLU A 508 -75.01 -2.84 27.81
N GLU A 509 -74.51 -3.76 28.65
CA GLU A 509 -74.47 -5.17 28.27
C GLU A 509 -75.92 -5.65 28.10
N PRO A 510 -76.32 -6.17 26.92
CA PRO A 510 -77.28 -7.26 26.93
C PRO A 510 -76.48 -8.42 27.54
N THR A 511 -76.54 -8.55 28.87
CA THR A 511 -76.03 -9.72 29.58
C THR A 511 -76.49 -10.96 28.81
N GLY A 512 -75.65 -11.99 28.71
CA GLY A 512 -75.95 -13.22 27.96
C GLY A 512 -77.27 -13.92 28.33
N GLU A 513 -77.99 -13.42 29.33
CA GLU A 513 -79.43 -13.48 29.45
C GLU A 513 -80.10 -12.45 28.50
N VAL A 514 -79.95 -12.62 27.18
CA VAL A 514 -80.84 -11.92 26.23
C VAL A 514 -82.22 -12.50 26.49
N ASP A 515 -83.03 -11.79 27.28
CA ASP A 515 -84.39 -12.10 27.73
C ASP A 515 -84.95 -13.44 27.21
N SER A 516 -84.39 -14.54 27.73
CA SER A 516 -84.91 -15.87 27.42
C SER A 516 -86.30 -16.03 28.03
N GLY A 517 -86.65 -15.16 28.98
CA GLY A 517 -87.98 -15.00 29.55
C GLY A 517 -89.01 -14.70 28.46
N GLU A 518 -88.85 -13.63 27.68
CA GLU A 518 -89.78 -13.28 26.60
C GLU A 518 -89.95 -14.40 25.55
N ARG A 519 -88.84 -15.04 25.15
CA ARG A 519 -88.87 -16.19 24.23
C ARG A 519 -89.63 -17.38 24.84
N THR A 520 -89.34 -17.70 26.10
CA THR A 520 -89.94 -18.85 26.80
C THR A 520 -91.42 -18.61 27.05
N LEU A 521 -91.78 -17.39 27.48
CA LEU A 521 -93.16 -16.94 27.66
C LEU A 521 -93.95 -16.96 26.34
N ALA A 522 -93.33 -16.55 25.22
CA ALA A 522 -93.96 -16.62 23.91
C ALA A 522 -94.14 -18.08 23.43
N ALA A 523 -93.19 -18.97 23.70
CA ALA A 523 -93.31 -20.40 23.39
C ALA A 523 -94.38 -21.10 24.23
N GLU A 524 -94.46 -20.80 25.53
CA GLU A 524 -95.52 -21.28 26.43
C GLU A 524 -96.90 -20.77 26.00
N ALA A 525 -96.99 -19.50 25.60
CA ALA A 525 -98.21 -18.91 25.04
C ALA A 525 -98.69 -19.62 23.76
N VAL A 526 -97.77 -19.99 22.86
CA VAL A 526 -98.11 -20.79 21.66
C VAL A 526 -98.57 -22.19 22.06
N ALA A 527 -97.90 -22.84 23.02
CA ALA A 527 -98.30 -24.17 23.48
C ALA A 527 -99.71 -24.16 24.09
N ALA A 528 -100.04 -23.15 24.90
CA ALA A 528 -101.38 -22.96 25.45
C ALA A 528 -102.43 -22.70 24.37
N ALA A 529 -102.14 -21.83 23.39
CA ALA A 529 -103.05 -21.55 22.28
C ALA A 529 -103.26 -22.77 21.36
N ARG A 530 -102.22 -23.59 21.13
CA ARG A 530 -102.35 -24.86 20.39
C ARG A 530 -103.22 -25.87 21.11
N SER A 531 -103.14 -25.95 22.44
CA SER A 531 -104.00 -26.83 23.23
C SER A 531 -105.46 -26.40 23.10
N ALA A 532 -105.75 -25.09 23.19
CA ALA A 532 -107.10 -24.54 23.03
C ALA A 532 -107.66 -24.76 21.61
N GLU A 533 -106.82 -24.62 20.57
CA GLU A 533 -107.20 -24.90 19.18
C GLU A 533 -107.49 -26.39 18.94
N MET A 534 -106.70 -27.27 19.56
CA MET A 534 -106.91 -28.72 19.48
C MET A 534 -108.18 -29.16 20.19
N GLU A 535 -108.48 -28.58 21.37
CA GLU A 535 -109.75 -28.78 22.08
C GLU A 535 -110.94 -28.23 21.29
N ALA A 536 -110.79 -27.10 20.59
CA ALA A 536 -111.84 -26.53 19.73
C ALA A 536 -112.11 -27.35 18.45
N ARG A 537 -111.16 -28.20 18.03
CA ARG A 537 -111.29 -29.10 16.86
C ARG A 537 -111.97 -30.43 17.18
N LEU A 538 -111.87 -30.91 18.42
CA LEU A 538 -112.43 -32.18 18.89
C LEU A 538 -113.92 -32.03 19.20
#